data_AF-A0A9E5R5P2-F1
#
_entry.id   AF-A0A9E5R5P2-F1
#
_cell.length_a   1.000
_cell.length_b   1.000
_cell.length_c   1.000
_cell.angle_alpha   90.00
_cell.angle_beta   90.00
_cell.angle_gamma   90.00
#
_symmetry.space_group_name_H-M   'P 1'
#
loop_
_entity.id
_entity.type
_entity.pdbx_description
1 polymer ?
#
loop_
_entity_poly.entity_id
_entity_poly.type
_entity_poly.pdbx_seq_one_letter_code
_entity_poly.pdbx_strand_id
1 'polypeptide(L)'
;MNVRVRAIQPKECDHLNQVLLSHLHQTQTLLRLRSGQIHQRLQQLLDWLADKFGHESEQGKLIQLRLTHQDIADTLGTTRVTVTLLLSQFEQQGRICWINQHLLSPRNLQLC
;
A
#
# COMPACT_ATOMS: atom_id res chain seq x y z
N MET A 1 -28.42 41.54 -17.96
CA MET A 1 -27.22 40.89 -17.38
C MET A 1 -26.26 40.61 -18.53
N ASN A 2 -25.23 41.43 -18.72
CA ASN A 2 -24.32 41.32 -19.87
C ASN A 2 -23.19 40.33 -19.56
N VAL A 3 -23.20 39.17 -20.20
CA VAL A 3 -22.12 38.17 -20.10
C VAL A 3 -21.11 38.45 -21.21
N ARG A 4 -19.86 38.73 -20.85
CA ARG A 4 -18.77 38.88 -21.83
C ARG A 4 -18.17 37.52 -22.14
N VAL A 5 -18.28 37.09 -23.39
CA VAL A 5 -17.59 35.90 -23.91
C VAL A 5 -16.14 36.28 -24.20
N ARG A 6 -15.19 35.60 -23.56
CA ARG A 6 -13.76 35.73 -23.85
C ARG A 6 -13.26 34.40 -24.40
N ALA A 7 -12.63 34.42 -25.57
CA ALA A 7 -11.95 33.24 -26.08
C ALA A 7 -10.76 32.92 -25.16
N ILE A 8 -10.74 31.71 -24.61
CA ILE A 8 -9.66 31.21 -23.77
C ILE A 8 -8.47 30.92 -24.67
N GLN A 9 -7.30 31.46 -24.34
CA GLN A 9 -6.09 31.21 -25.12
C GLN A 9 -5.68 29.73 -24.94
N PRO A 10 -5.15 29.05 -25.97
CA PRO A 10 -4.78 27.63 -25.87
C PRO A 10 -3.87 27.30 -24.68
N LYS A 11 -2.94 28.21 -24.34
CA LYS A 11 -2.03 28.08 -23.18
C LYS A 11 -2.74 28.08 -21.82
N GLU A 12 -3.86 28.78 -21.70
CA GLU A 12 -4.68 28.79 -20.48
C GLU A 12 -5.45 27.46 -20.35
N CYS A 13 -5.86 26.89 -21.49
CA CYS A 13 -6.49 25.56 -21.57
C CYS A 13 -5.49 24.44 -21.23
N ASP A 14 -4.24 24.55 -21.67
CA ASP A 14 -3.16 23.59 -21.37
C ASP A 14 -2.86 23.53 -19.87
N HIS A 15 -2.79 24.69 -19.20
CA HIS A 15 -2.58 24.73 -17.76
C HIS A 15 -3.73 24.09 -16.98
N LEU A 16 -4.98 24.41 -17.36
CA LEU A 16 -6.17 23.78 -16.77
C LEU A 16 -6.15 22.25 -16.95
N ASN A 17 -5.82 21.76 -18.16
CA ASN A 17 -5.71 20.33 -18.43
C ASN A 17 -4.62 19.67 -17.59
N GLN A 18 -3.45 20.29 -17.43
CA GLN A 18 -2.37 19.75 -16.60
C GLN A 18 -2.78 19.63 -15.13
N VAL A 19 -3.45 20.65 -14.59
CA VAL A 19 -3.95 20.63 -13.20
C VAL A 19 -5.01 19.54 -13.04
N LEU A 20 -5.93 19.40 -14.00
CA LEU A 20 -6.97 18.37 -13.97
C LEU A 20 -6.39 16.96 -14.03
N LEU A 21 -5.41 16.73 -14.92
CA LEU A 21 -4.71 15.45 -15.05
C LEU A 21 -3.93 15.09 -13.78
N SER A 22 -3.27 16.08 -13.16
CA SER A 22 -2.59 15.90 -11.88
C SER A 22 -3.57 15.48 -10.77
N HIS A 23 -4.72 16.17 -10.66
CA HIS A 23 -5.76 15.81 -9.70
C HIS A 23 -6.37 14.42 -9.96
N LEU A 24 -6.58 14.04 -11.22
CA LEU A 24 -7.05 12.70 -11.58
C LEU A 24 -6.06 11.61 -11.18
N HIS A 25 -4.76 11.81 -11.44
CA HIS A 25 -3.71 10.88 -11.00
C HIS A 25 -3.60 10.76 -9.48
N GLN A 26 -3.68 11.89 -8.76
CA GLN A 26 -3.67 11.90 -7.29
C GLN A 26 -4.89 11.14 -6.74
N THR A 27 -6.07 11.38 -7.30
CA THR A 27 -7.31 10.69 -6.90
C THR A 27 -7.25 9.20 -7.22
N GLN A 28 -6.73 8.80 -8.39
CA GLN A 28 -6.54 7.39 -8.74
C GLN A 28 -5.54 6.70 -7.80
N THR A 29 -4.47 7.38 -7.39
CA THR A 29 -3.52 6.88 -6.39
C THR A 29 -4.23 6.67 -5.05
N LEU A 30 -5.02 7.64 -4.60
CA LEU A 30 -5.80 7.54 -3.36
C LEU A 30 -6.85 6.43 -3.41
N LEU A 31 -7.48 6.21 -4.57
CA LEU A 31 -8.45 5.13 -4.76
C LEU A 31 -7.79 3.75 -4.73
N ARG A 32 -6.57 3.58 -5.26
CA ARG A 32 -5.80 2.33 -5.13
C ARG A 32 -5.46 1.96 -3.68
N LEU A 33 -5.45 2.95 -2.77
CA LEU A 33 -5.25 2.71 -1.34
C LEU A 33 -6.54 2.25 -0.63
N ARG A 34 -7.69 2.33 -1.30
CA ARG A 34 -9.02 2.00 -0.73
C ARG A 34 -9.71 0.83 -1.45
N SER A 35 -9.32 0.52 -2.68
CA SER A 35 -9.85 -0.59 -3.47
C SER A 35 -8.86 -1.75 -3.53
N GLY A 36 -9.36 -2.94 -3.21
CA GLY A 36 -8.58 -4.17 -3.27
C GLY A 36 -9.13 -5.21 -2.32
N GLN A 37 -8.96 -6.48 -2.67
CA GLN A 37 -9.26 -7.56 -1.74
C GLN A 37 -8.37 -7.39 -0.51
N ILE A 38 -8.87 -7.78 0.67
CA ILE A 38 -8.14 -7.66 1.94
C ILE A 38 -6.69 -8.21 1.86
N HIS A 39 -6.48 -9.22 1.01
CA HIS A 39 -5.18 -9.77 0.64
C HIS A 39 -4.22 -8.70 0.07
N GLN A 40 -4.65 -7.89 -0.90
CA GLN A 40 -3.81 -6.84 -1.49
C GLN A 40 -3.50 -5.73 -0.49
N ARG A 41 -4.47 -5.36 0.35
CA ARG A 41 -4.28 -4.33 1.38
C ARG A 41 -3.29 -4.80 2.46
N LEU A 42 -3.33 -6.08 2.83
CA LEU A 42 -2.34 -6.67 3.73
C LEU A 42 -0.94 -6.62 3.13
N GLN A 43 -0.78 -7.00 1.86
CA GLN A 43 0.51 -6.88 1.18
C GLN A 43 1.04 -5.45 1.18
N GLN A 44 0.23 -4.47 0.79
CA GLN A 44 0.63 -3.07 0.77
C GLN A 44 1.05 -2.57 2.16
N LEU A 45 0.35 -3.00 3.21
CA LEU A 45 0.71 -2.70 4.59
C LEU A 45 2.08 -3.28 4.95
N LEU A 46 2.34 -4.54 4.63
CA LEU A 46 3.61 -5.20 4.90
C LEU A 46 4.77 -4.57 4.13
N ASP A 47 4.57 -4.24 2.85
CA ASP A 47 5.56 -3.56 2.01
C ASP A 47 5.91 -2.18 2.61
N TRP A 48 4.90 -1.43 3.05
CA TRP A 48 5.09 -0.12 3.69
C TRP A 48 5.80 -0.23 5.04
N LEU A 49 5.45 -1.22 5.87
CA LEU A 49 6.11 -1.48 7.15
C LEU A 49 7.57 -1.89 6.95
N ALA A 50 7.86 -2.70 5.93
CA ALA A 50 9.23 -3.06 5.57
C ALA A 50 10.03 -1.85 5.07
N ASP A 51 9.42 -0.93 4.32
CA ASP A 51 10.10 0.30 3.90
C ASP A 51 10.41 1.25 5.07
N LYS A 52 9.47 1.39 6.02
CA LYS A 52 9.59 2.37 7.12
C LYS A 52 10.32 1.85 8.36
N PHE A 53 10.13 0.58 8.70
CA PHE A 53 10.61 -0.03 9.93
C PHE A 53 11.41 -1.31 9.69
N GLY A 54 11.68 -1.62 8.42
CA GLY A 54 12.51 -2.76 8.04
C GLY A 54 14.00 -2.43 8.17
N HIS A 55 14.75 -3.35 8.75
CA HIS A 55 16.20 -3.38 8.65
C HIS A 55 16.62 -4.29 7.50
N GLU A 56 17.53 -3.80 6.65
CA GLU A 56 18.13 -4.60 5.58
C GLU A 56 18.91 -5.79 6.19
N SER A 57 18.66 -6.96 5.64
CA SER A 57 19.31 -8.23 5.96
C SER A 57 19.62 -8.97 4.65
N GLU A 58 20.57 -9.90 4.68
CA GLU A 58 20.93 -10.73 3.53
C GLU A 58 19.71 -11.47 2.93
N GLN A 59 18.70 -11.76 3.75
CA GLN A 59 17.51 -12.52 3.37
C GLN A 59 16.33 -11.63 2.93
N GLY A 60 16.35 -10.32 3.21
CA GLY A 60 15.22 -9.42 2.99
C GLY A 60 15.17 -8.25 3.97
N LYS A 61 13.98 -7.68 4.17
CA LYS A 61 13.75 -6.60 5.14
C LYS A 61 13.06 -7.14 6.39
N LEU A 62 13.71 -7.04 7.55
CA LEU A 62 13.15 -7.49 8.83
C LEU A 62 12.41 -6.34 9.51
N ILE A 63 11.09 -6.47 9.66
CA ILE A 63 10.23 -5.48 10.30
C ILE A 63 10.40 -5.59 11.82
N GLN A 64 11.10 -4.63 12.44
CA GLN A 64 11.37 -4.61 13.89
C GLN A 64 10.22 -4.04 14.73
N LEU A 65 8.97 -4.32 14.32
CA LEU A 65 7.78 -3.96 15.09
C LEU A 65 7.10 -5.21 15.61
N ARG A 66 6.72 -5.17 16.89
CA ARG A 66 5.84 -6.18 17.48
C ARG A 66 4.41 -5.82 17.13
N LEU A 67 3.94 -6.33 16.00
CA LEU A 67 2.55 -6.19 15.58
C LEU A 67 1.78 -7.46 15.91
N THR A 68 0.72 -7.33 16.70
CA THR A 68 -0.23 -8.42 16.89
C THR A 68 -1.14 -8.54 15.66
N HIS A 69 -1.75 -9.72 15.46
CA HIS A 69 -2.76 -9.88 14.41
C HIS A 69 -3.96 -8.95 14.60
N GLN A 70 -4.24 -8.50 15.84
CA GLN A 70 -5.30 -7.54 16.11
C GLN A 70 -4.91 -6.14 15.63
N ASP A 71 -3.67 -5.69 15.88
CA ASP A 71 -3.19 -4.39 15.40
C ASP A 71 -3.29 -4.27 13.86
N ILE A 72 -2.92 -5.35 13.18
CA ILE A 72 -3.04 -5.45 11.72
C ILE A 72 -4.52 -5.44 11.30
N ALA A 73 -5.39 -6.15 12.02
CA ALA A 73 -6.82 -6.21 11.72
C ALA A 73 -7.50 -4.85 11.87
N ASP A 74 -7.19 -4.13 12.95
CA ASP A 74 -7.71 -2.79 13.22
C ASP A 74 -7.23 -1.81 12.15
N THR A 75 -5.96 -1.90 11.76
CA THR A 75 -5.37 -1.07 10.69
C THR A 75 -6.05 -1.33 9.34
N LEU A 76 -6.36 -2.58 9.02
CA LEU A 76 -6.98 -2.95 7.75
C LEU A 76 -8.52 -2.84 7.77
N GLY A 77 -9.13 -2.61 8.93
CA GLY A 77 -10.58 -2.62 9.10
C GLY A 77 -11.19 -3.99 8.80
N THR A 78 -10.58 -5.06 9.30
CA THR A 78 -11.03 -6.45 9.14
C THR A 78 -11.01 -7.20 10.48
N THR A 79 -11.21 -8.52 10.46
CA THR A 79 -11.14 -9.33 11.68
C THR A 79 -9.76 -9.95 11.89
N ARG A 80 -9.39 -10.19 13.15
CA ARG A 80 -8.17 -10.93 13.51
C ARG A 80 -8.08 -12.30 12.81
N VAL A 81 -9.22 -12.98 12.64
CA VAL A 81 -9.29 -14.27 11.95
C VAL A 81 -8.91 -14.12 10.47
N THR A 82 -9.45 -13.10 9.80
CA THR A 82 -9.09 -12.78 8.41
C THR A 82 -7.59 -12.52 8.26
N VAL A 83 -7.00 -11.72 9.16
CA VAL A 83 -5.56 -11.45 9.16
C VAL A 83 -4.74 -12.73 9.36
N THR A 84 -5.13 -13.55 10.34
CA THR A 84 -4.41 -14.80 10.64
C THR A 84 -4.39 -15.72 9.42
N LEU A 85 -5.53 -15.88 8.75
CA LEU A 85 -5.63 -16.70 7.53
C LEU A 85 -4.75 -16.17 6.40
N LEU A 86 -4.75 -14.85 6.18
CA LEU A 86 -3.96 -14.24 5.10
C LEU A 86 -2.46 -14.29 5.38
N LEU A 87 -2.03 -14.07 6.62
CA LEU A 87 -0.62 -14.19 7.00
C LEU A 87 -0.13 -15.63 6.82
N SER A 88 -0.91 -16.62 7.23
CA SER A 88 -0.58 -18.03 6.96
C SER A 88 -0.50 -18.35 5.47
N GLN A 89 -1.40 -17.78 4.64
CA GLN A 89 -1.31 -17.92 3.19
C GLN A 89 -0.06 -17.27 2.61
N PHE A 90 0.33 -16.09 3.11
CA PHE A 90 1.53 -15.39 2.64
C PHE A 90 2.80 -16.16 3.01
N GLU A 91 2.84 -16.74 4.20
CA GLU A 91 3.93 -17.61 4.65
C GLU A 91 4.05 -18.85 3.76
N GLN A 92 2.94 -19.53 3.48
CA GLN A 92 2.92 -20.68 2.56
C GLN A 92 3.34 -20.32 1.12
N GLN A 93 3.12 -19.09 0.70
CA GLN A 93 3.54 -18.57 -0.61
C GLN A 93 4.99 -18.07 -0.62
N GLY A 94 5.70 -18.17 0.50
CA GLY A 94 7.08 -17.69 0.68
C GLY A 94 7.22 -16.17 0.62
N ARG A 95 6.13 -15.44 0.88
CA ARG A 95 6.08 -13.97 0.78
C ARG A 95 6.45 -13.28 2.08
N ILE A 96 6.32 -14.00 3.20
CA ILE A 96 6.76 -13.58 4.53
C ILE A 96 7.37 -14.77 5.25
N CYS A 97 8.24 -14.49 6.21
CA CYS A 97 8.79 -15.46 7.14
C CYS A 97 8.78 -14.87 8.57
N TRP A 98 8.70 -15.69 9.59
CA TRP A 98 8.82 -15.25 10.99
C TRP A 98 10.20 -15.56 11.57
N ILE A 99 10.90 -14.54 12.07
CA ILE A 99 12.20 -14.67 12.73
C ILE A 99 12.12 -14.00 14.11
N ASN A 100 12.25 -14.79 15.19
CA ASN A 100 12.24 -14.28 16.57
C ASN A 100 11.08 -13.30 16.84
N GLN A 101 9.85 -13.66 16.45
CA GLN A 101 8.61 -12.88 16.57
C GLN A 101 8.53 -11.62 15.68
N HIS A 102 9.47 -11.44 14.75
CA HIS A 102 9.46 -10.36 13.77
C HIS A 102 9.16 -10.90 12.38
N LEU A 103 8.50 -10.09 11.57
CA LEU A 103 8.17 -10.44 10.19
C LEU A 103 9.33 -10.08 9.27
N LEU A 104 9.82 -11.04 8.51
CA LEU A 104 10.75 -10.85 7.41
C LEU A 104 9.95 -10.77 6.10
N SER A 105 10.18 -9.70 5.33
CA SER A 105 9.77 -9.58 3.94
C SER A 105 10.94 -10.01 3.04
N PRO A 106 10.92 -11.22 2.43
CA PRO A 106 12.05 -11.74 1.68
C PRO A 106 12.32 -10.95 0.41
N ARG A 107 13.60 -10.85 0.01
CA ARG A 107 13.98 -10.26 -1.28
C ARG A 107 13.75 -11.23 -2.45
N ASN A 108 13.77 -12.54 -2.17
CA ASN A 108 13.47 -13.63 -3.11
C ASN A 108 12.43 -14.58 -2.50
N LEU A 109 11.44 -14.98 -3.29
CA LEU A 109 10.31 -15.86 -2.91
C LEU A 109 10.68 -17.33 -2.62
N GLN A 110 11.98 -17.67 -2.52
CA GLN A 110 12.48 -19.04 -2.32
C GLN A 110 13.19 -19.23 -0.96
N LEU A 111 13.15 -18.22 -0.09
CA LEU A 111 13.86 -18.20 1.21
C LEU A 111 12.97 -18.60 2.39
N CYS A 112 11.72 -18.94 2.09
CA CYS A 112 10.69 -19.54 2.91
C CYS A 112 10.21 -20.76 2.09
#